data_AF-A0A383ACE0-F1
#
_entry.id   AF-A0A383ACE0-F1
#
_cell.length_a   1.000
_cell.length_b   1.000
_cell.length_c   1.000
_cell.angle_alpha   90.00
_cell.angle_beta   90.00
_cell.angle_gamma   90.00
#
_symmetry.space_group_name_H-M   'P 1'
#
loop_
_entity.id
_entity.type
_entity.pdbx_description
1 polymer ?
#
loop_
_entity_poly.entity_id
_entity_poly.type
_entity_poly.pdbx_seq_one_letter_code
_entity_poly.pdbx_strand_id
1 'polypeptide(L)'
;VRNHKSLVSIGTERSVIDLGRKSLAGKAAARPDLVRRVWDKAKKEGLLKTYKEVLGRLDTPTPLGYSCSGMIEECGLAATEFSPGDHVACIGQGFASHAEFVSIPANLACRIPDGVSDEEAAFGMLGIIALHGIRCANLSFGSRVVVMGLGLLGLLTVQMLQAYGC
;
A
#
# COMPACT_ATOMS: atom_id res chain seq x y z
N VAL A 1 -7.30 7.66 12.53
CA VAL A 1 -6.33 8.69 12.11
C VAL A 1 -7.03 9.68 11.20
N ARG A 2 -6.93 10.98 11.50
CA ARG A 2 -7.34 12.06 10.60
C ARG A 2 -6.20 12.32 9.63
N ASN A 3 -6.43 12.05 8.35
CA ASN A 3 -5.40 12.22 7.33
C ASN A 3 -5.22 13.71 7.02
N HIS A 4 -3.97 14.14 6.95
CA HIS A 4 -3.59 15.47 6.45
C HIS A 4 -3.06 15.39 5.03
N LYS A 5 -2.28 14.34 4.73
CA LYS A 5 -1.71 14.09 3.41
C LYS A 5 -1.87 12.62 3.04
N SER A 6 -2.05 12.35 1.76
CA SER A 6 -1.99 11.01 1.20
C SER A 6 -1.26 11.07 -0.12
N LEU A 7 -0.51 10.01 -0.42
CA LEU A 7 0.37 10.00 -1.59
C LEU A 7 -0.24 9.18 -2.71
N VAL A 8 -0.40 9.82 -3.87
CA VAL A 8 -0.90 9.17 -5.07
C VAL A 8 0.24 8.53 -5.84
N SER A 9 0.16 7.22 -6.05
CA SER A 9 1.07 6.49 -6.93
C SER A 9 0.36 6.15 -8.23
N ILE A 10 0.58 7.00 -9.22
CA ILE A 10 -0.11 6.95 -10.51
C ILE A 10 -0.05 5.55 -11.13
N GLY A 11 1.10 4.87 -11.09
CA GLY A 11 1.24 3.53 -11.69
C GLY A 11 0.37 2.47 -11.01
N THR A 12 0.42 2.43 -9.67
CA THR A 12 -0.34 1.45 -8.89
C THR A 12 -1.83 1.73 -8.97
N GLU A 13 -2.24 2.97 -8.75
CA GLU A 13 -3.66 3.35 -8.73
C GLU A 13 -4.30 3.25 -10.11
N ARG A 14 -3.58 3.65 -11.17
CA ARG A 14 -4.04 3.44 -12.54
C ARG A 14 -4.26 1.95 -12.82
N SER A 15 -3.37 1.09 -12.37
CA SER A 15 -3.53 -0.36 -12.54
C SER A 15 -4.78 -0.90 -11.82
N VAL A 16 -5.08 -0.37 -10.63
CA VAL A 16 -6.32 -0.70 -9.89
C VAL A 16 -7.56 -0.21 -10.63
N ILE A 17 -7.54 1.02 -11.14
CA ILE A 17 -8.65 1.61 -11.91
C ILE A 17 -8.87 0.85 -13.21
N ASP A 18 -7.80 0.57 -13.95
CA ASP A 18 -7.85 -0.16 -15.23
C ASP A 18 -8.38 -1.58 -15.03
N LEU A 19 -8.02 -2.25 -13.94
CA LEU A 19 -8.62 -3.55 -13.57
C LEU A 19 -10.11 -3.41 -13.21
N GLY A 20 -10.47 -2.36 -12.47
CA GLY A 20 -11.86 -2.06 -12.09
C GLY A 20 -12.79 -1.89 -13.31
N ARG A 21 -12.28 -1.25 -14.37
CA ARG A 21 -13.00 -0.98 -15.63
C ARG A 21 -13.19 -2.20 -16.53
N LYS A 22 -12.47 -3.31 -16.32
CA LYS A 22 -12.59 -4.51 -17.16
C LYS A 22 -13.93 -5.24 -16.94
N SER A 23 -14.41 -5.92 -17.99
CA SER A 23 -15.51 -6.88 -17.88
C SER A 23 -15.13 -8.05 -16.95
N LEU A 24 -16.10 -8.84 -16.50
CA LEU A 24 -15.84 -10.03 -15.67
C LEU A 24 -14.86 -11.00 -16.33
N ALA A 25 -15.00 -11.24 -17.63
CA ALA A 25 -14.07 -12.05 -18.40
C ALA A 25 -12.67 -11.42 -18.45
N GLY A 26 -12.58 -10.10 -18.61
CA GLY A 26 -11.32 -9.37 -18.58
C GLY A 26 -10.62 -9.40 -17.21
N LYS A 27 -11.38 -9.34 -16.11
CA LYS A 27 -10.87 -9.51 -14.74
C LYS A 27 -10.37 -10.93 -14.51
N ALA A 28 -11.11 -11.94 -14.98
CA ALA A 28 -10.73 -13.35 -14.90
C ALA A 28 -9.45 -13.63 -15.70
N ALA A 29 -9.34 -13.10 -16.92
CA ALA A 29 -8.14 -13.25 -17.76
C ALA A 29 -6.91 -12.56 -17.15
N ALA A 30 -7.09 -11.42 -16.47
CA ALA A 30 -6.01 -10.71 -15.79
C ALA A 30 -5.51 -11.43 -14.52
N ARG A 31 -6.32 -12.33 -13.94
CA ARG A 31 -6.04 -13.02 -12.67
C ARG A 31 -6.34 -14.52 -12.75
N PRO A 32 -5.61 -15.28 -13.59
CA PRO A 32 -5.84 -16.73 -13.75
C PRO A 32 -5.61 -17.50 -12.44
N ASP A 33 -4.76 -16.96 -11.56
CA ASP A 33 -4.52 -17.48 -10.20
C ASP A 33 -5.81 -17.51 -9.36
N LEU A 34 -6.60 -16.43 -9.42
CA LEU A 34 -7.87 -16.34 -8.69
C LEU A 34 -8.92 -17.25 -9.31
N VAL A 35 -8.95 -17.38 -10.63
CA VAL A 35 -9.87 -18.31 -11.33
C VAL A 35 -9.63 -19.74 -10.87
N ARG A 36 -8.37 -20.16 -10.79
CA ARG A 36 -8.01 -21.50 -10.29
C ARG A 36 -8.44 -21.71 -8.84
N ARG A 37 -8.25 -20.70 -7.97
CA ARG A 37 -8.74 -20.76 -6.57
C ARG A 37 -10.25 -20.87 -6.48
N VAL A 38 -10.99 -20.12 -7.31
CA VAL A 38 -12.45 -20.20 -7.37
C VAL A 38 -12.89 -21.59 -7.83
N TRP A 39 -12.20 -22.18 -8.81
CA TRP A 39 -12.47 -23.54 -9.27
C TRP A 39 -12.22 -24.60 -8.20
N ASP A 40 -11.08 -24.51 -7.50
CA ASP A 40 -10.75 -25.42 -6.41
C ASP A 40 -11.74 -25.29 -5.25
N LYS A 41 -12.22 -24.07 -4.97
CA LYS A 41 -13.26 -23.82 -3.98
C LYS A 41 -14.62 -24.37 -4.42
N ALA A 42 -14.99 -24.18 -5.68
CA ALA A 42 -16.24 -24.69 -6.25
C ALA A 42 -16.33 -26.22 -6.16
N LYS A 43 -15.21 -26.92 -6.37
CA LYS A 43 -15.12 -28.38 -6.20
C LYS A 43 -15.34 -28.84 -4.74
N LYS A 44 -14.93 -28.03 -3.76
CA LYS A 44 -15.01 -28.37 -2.33
C LYS A 44 -16.32 -27.95 -1.69
N GLU A 45 -16.82 -26.77 -2.04
CA GLU A 45 -17.93 -26.10 -1.33
C GLU A 45 -19.19 -25.95 -2.19
N GLY A 46 -19.13 -26.37 -3.45
CA GLY A 46 -20.23 -26.29 -4.42
C GLY A 46 -20.25 -24.99 -5.24
N LEU A 47 -20.75 -25.11 -6.46
CA LEU A 47 -20.77 -24.03 -7.47
C LEU A 47 -21.65 -22.84 -7.03
N LEU A 48 -22.85 -23.11 -6.51
CA LEU A 48 -23.84 -22.09 -6.17
C LEU A 48 -23.38 -21.19 -5.01
N LYS A 49 -22.76 -21.79 -3.99
CA LYS A 49 -22.20 -21.06 -2.84
C LYS A 49 -21.01 -20.21 -3.28
N THR A 50 -20.08 -20.81 -4.02
CA THR A 50 -18.90 -20.12 -4.53
C THR A 50 -19.28 -18.96 -5.46
N TYR A 51 -20.29 -19.14 -6.32
CA TYR A 51 -20.78 -18.09 -7.22
C TYR A 51 -21.32 -16.89 -6.44
N LYS A 52 -22.17 -17.11 -5.45
CA LYS A 52 -22.73 -16.02 -4.61
C LYS A 52 -21.63 -15.23 -3.89
N GLU A 53 -20.64 -15.93 -3.33
CA GLU A 53 -19.50 -15.28 -2.66
C GLU A 53 -18.62 -14.48 -3.63
N VAL A 54 -18.38 -15.01 -4.84
CA VAL A 54 -17.61 -14.31 -5.88
C VAL A 54 -18.34 -13.04 -6.31
N LEU A 55 -19.66 -13.10 -6.54
CA LEU A 55 -20.45 -11.92 -6.91
C LEU A 55 -20.39 -10.85 -5.81
N GLY A 56 -20.59 -11.25 -4.56
CA GLY A 56 -20.56 -10.32 -3.43
C GLY A 56 -19.21 -9.61 -3.27
N ARG A 57 -18.10 -10.27 -3.60
CA ARG A 57 -16.75 -9.65 -3.60
C ARG A 57 -16.48 -8.75 -4.80
N LEU A 58 -17.13 -9.01 -5.93
CA LEU A 58 -16.96 -8.20 -7.14
C LEU A 58 -17.74 -6.89 -7.07
N ASP A 59 -18.84 -6.87 -6.33
CA ASP A 59 -19.69 -5.69 -6.16
C ASP A 59 -19.17 -4.70 -5.10
N THR A 60 -18.25 -5.11 -4.24
CA THR A 60 -17.64 -4.21 -3.24
C THR A 60 -16.66 -3.22 -3.87
N PRO A 61 -16.86 -1.90 -3.72
CA PRO A 61 -15.89 -0.90 -4.16
C PRO A 61 -14.54 -1.08 -3.46
N THR A 62 -13.45 -0.88 -4.19
CA THR A 62 -12.09 -0.91 -3.62
C THR A 62 -11.62 0.53 -3.38
N PRO A 63 -11.36 0.93 -2.12
CA PRO A 63 -10.79 2.25 -1.85
C PRO A 63 -9.38 2.35 -2.43
N LEU A 64 -9.05 3.53 -2.95
CA LEU A 64 -7.71 3.86 -3.44
C LEU A 64 -6.85 4.42 -2.31
N GLY A 65 -5.55 4.36 -2.51
CA GLY A 65 -4.56 4.80 -1.53
C GLY A 65 -4.02 3.65 -0.67
N TYR A 66 -2.75 3.80 -0.31
CA TYR A 66 -2.03 2.82 0.50
C TYR A 66 -0.87 3.47 1.30
N SER A 67 -0.82 4.80 1.34
CA SER A 67 0.20 5.60 2.00
C SER A 67 -0.38 6.96 2.36
N CYS A 68 -0.44 7.27 3.66
CA CYS A 68 -0.93 8.54 4.16
C CYS A 68 -0.23 8.94 5.45
N SER A 69 -0.45 10.18 5.87
CA SER A 69 0.05 10.72 7.12
C SER A 69 -0.98 11.67 7.72
N GLY A 70 -0.92 11.83 9.03
CA GLY A 70 -1.75 12.76 9.76
C GLY A 70 -1.72 12.50 11.25
N MET A 71 -2.80 12.85 11.93
CA MET A 71 -2.87 12.83 13.38
C MET A 71 -3.83 11.75 13.89
N ILE A 72 -3.48 11.10 14.98
CA ILE A 72 -4.37 10.16 15.65
C ILE A 72 -5.50 10.94 16.34
N GLU A 73 -6.73 10.68 15.92
CA GLU A 73 -7.93 11.23 16.57
C GLU A 73 -8.34 10.36 17.78
N GLU A 74 -8.34 9.04 17.60
CA GLU A 74 -8.76 8.07 18.60
C GLU A 74 -7.91 6.78 18.49
N CYS A 75 -7.68 6.14 19.63
CA CYS A 75 -7.00 4.85 19.73
C CYS A 75 -7.98 3.76 20.18
N GLY A 76 -7.86 2.57 19.58
CA GLY A 76 -8.52 1.37 20.13
C GLY A 76 -7.84 0.90 21.42
N LEU A 77 -8.56 0.17 22.27
CA LEU A 77 -8.07 -0.29 23.58
C LEU A 77 -6.77 -1.10 23.51
N ALA A 78 -6.53 -1.81 22.41
CA ALA A 78 -5.34 -2.63 22.21
C ALA A 78 -4.14 -1.88 21.61
N ALA A 79 -4.33 -0.63 21.15
CA ALA A 79 -3.28 0.18 20.53
C ALA A 79 -2.55 1.02 21.59
N THR A 80 -1.76 0.36 22.45
CA THR A 80 -1.12 0.99 23.62
C THR A 80 0.14 1.79 23.29
N GLU A 81 0.67 1.65 22.08
CA GLU A 81 1.90 2.31 21.62
C GLU A 81 1.69 3.73 21.05
N PHE A 82 0.43 4.16 20.98
CA PHE A 82 -0.02 5.41 20.38
C PHE A 82 -0.99 6.17 21.29
N SER A 83 -1.02 7.49 21.17
CA SER A 83 -1.98 8.36 21.85
C SER A 83 -2.70 9.29 20.85
N PRO A 84 -3.95 9.70 21.14
CA PRO A 84 -4.58 10.81 20.43
C PRO A 84 -3.67 12.05 20.43
N GLY A 85 -3.54 12.69 19.27
CA GLY A 85 -2.63 13.81 19.02
C GLY A 85 -1.28 13.41 18.42
N ASP A 86 -0.89 12.13 18.44
CA ASP A 86 0.35 11.69 17.79
C ASP A 86 0.27 11.89 16.27
N HIS A 87 1.34 12.44 15.69
CA HIS A 87 1.54 12.47 14.25
C HIS A 87 2.11 11.13 13.77
N VAL A 88 1.47 10.53 12.77
CA VAL A 88 1.81 9.20 12.26
C VAL A 88 1.83 9.13 10.75
N ALA A 89 2.79 8.38 10.22
CA ALA A 89 2.78 7.84 8.87
C ALA A 89 2.09 6.48 8.90
N CYS A 90 1.18 6.25 7.96
CA CYS A 90 0.33 5.07 7.87
C CYS A 90 0.51 4.41 6.50
N ILE A 91 0.55 3.08 6.49
CA ILE A 91 0.78 2.30 5.27
C ILE A 91 -0.27 1.20 5.10
N GLY A 92 -0.38 0.68 3.87
CA GLY A 92 -1.13 -0.55 3.59
C GLY A 92 -2.38 -0.32 2.75
N GLN A 93 -2.52 -1.15 1.72
CA GLN A 93 -3.68 -1.13 0.82
C GLN A 93 -4.95 -1.53 1.57
N GLY A 94 -6.02 -0.76 1.38
CA GLY A 94 -7.30 -0.96 2.08
C GLY A 94 -7.32 -0.39 3.50
N PHE A 95 -6.21 0.16 4.00
CA PHE A 95 -6.11 0.84 5.29
C PHE A 95 -5.76 2.32 5.11
N ALA A 96 -4.56 2.62 4.61
CA ALA A 96 -4.04 3.97 4.39
C ALA A 96 -4.60 4.61 3.10
N SER A 97 -5.92 4.72 3.03
CA SER A 97 -6.68 5.15 1.84
C SER A 97 -6.72 6.67 1.68
N HIS A 98 -7.06 7.13 0.48
CA HIS A 98 -7.38 8.53 0.20
C HIS A 98 -8.75 8.89 0.81
N ALA A 99 -8.76 9.28 2.08
CA ALA A 99 -9.93 9.68 2.83
C ALA A 99 -9.55 10.68 3.93
N GLU A 100 -10.53 11.41 4.49
CA GLU A 100 -10.32 12.33 5.61
C GLU A 100 -10.00 11.58 6.92
N PHE A 101 -10.60 10.41 7.11
CA PHE A 101 -10.37 9.55 8.27
C PHE A 101 -10.12 8.12 7.83
N VAL A 102 -9.14 7.48 8.46
CA VAL A 102 -8.77 6.08 8.22
C VAL A 102 -8.57 5.33 9.52
N SER A 103 -8.96 4.05 9.53
CA SER A 103 -8.70 3.11 10.62
C SER A 103 -7.49 2.28 10.27
N ILE A 104 -6.43 2.38 11.08
CA ILE A 104 -5.12 1.80 10.79
C ILE A 104 -4.76 0.82 11.90
N PRO A 105 -4.45 -0.44 11.58
CA PRO A 105 -3.84 -1.37 12.53
C PRO A 105 -2.54 -0.77 13.09
N ALA A 106 -2.32 -0.93 14.40
CA ALA A 106 -1.17 -0.32 15.07
C ALA A 106 0.18 -0.68 14.40
N ASN A 107 0.32 -1.92 13.92
CA ASN A 107 1.51 -2.40 13.21
C ASN A 107 1.72 -1.80 11.81
N LEU A 108 0.78 -1.00 11.31
CA LEU A 108 0.85 -0.30 10.01
C LEU A 108 0.95 1.22 10.17
N ALA A 109 1.18 1.70 11.39
CA ALA A 109 1.43 3.09 11.71
C ALA A 109 2.82 3.26 12.35
N CYS A 110 3.44 4.42 12.15
CA CYS A 110 4.68 4.80 12.81
C CYS A 110 4.65 6.29 13.13
N ARG A 111 5.14 6.68 14.32
CA ARG A 111 5.24 8.10 14.70
C ARG A 111 6.18 8.85 13.77
N ILE A 112 5.75 10.03 13.35
CA ILE A 112 6.55 10.93 12.52
C ILE A 112 7.59 11.62 13.41
N PRO A 113 8.90 11.54 13.09
CA PRO A 113 9.93 12.23 13.86
C PRO A 113 9.80 13.75 13.78
N ASP A 114 10.29 14.45 14.80
CA ASP A 114 10.37 15.91 14.80
C ASP A 114 11.15 16.41 13.57
N GLY A 115 10.61 17.43 12.92
CA GLY A 115 11.21 18.04 11.72
C GLY A 115 10.85 17.36 10.40
N VAL A 116 10.12 16.24 10.41
CA VAL A 116 9.55 15.63 9.19
C VAL A 116 8.12 16.12 9.02
N SER A 117 7.82 16.71 7.87
CA SER A 117 6.46 17.17 7.56
C SER A 117 5.51 16.01 7.26
N ASP A 118 4.20 16.22 7.41
CA ASP A 118 3.20 15.23 6.99
C ASP A 118 3.34 14.91 5.49
N GLU A 119 3.74 15.87 4.65
CA GLU A 119 3.92 15.66 3.22
C GLU A 119 5.06 14.68 2.92
N GLU A 120 6.21 14.83 3.58
CA GLU A 120 7.33 13.89 3.46
C GLU A 120 6.97 12.53 4.06
N ALA A 121 6.28 12.53 5.22
CA ALA A 121 5.85 11.31 5.90
C ALA A 121 4.88 10.47 5.06
N ALA A 122 4.06 11.10 4.20
CA ALA A 122 3.16 10.39 3.29
C ALA A 122 3.91 9.52 2.25
N PHE A 123 5.21 9.74 2.04
CA PHE A 123 6.06 8.87 1.21
C PHE A 123 6.50 7.59 1.90
N GLY A 124 6.16 7.39 3.19
CA GLY A 124 6.61 6.26 4.01
C GLY A 124 6.51 4.90 3.31
N MET A 125 5.35 4.55 2.75
CA MET A 125 5.17 3.25 2.08
C MET A 125 6.05 3.09 0.84
N LEU A 126 6.19 4.13 0.02
CA LEU A 126 7.03 4.07 -1.18
C LEU A 126 8.52 4.05 -0.82
N GLY A 127 8.90 4.81 0.21
CA GLY A 127 10.25 4.78 0.77
C GLY A 127 10.62 3.39 1.31
N ILE A 128 9.69 2.71 1.99
CA ILE A 128 9.89 1.33 2.46
C ILE A 128 10.14 0.37 1.29
N ILE A 129 9.40 0.50 0.19
CA ILE A 129 9.59 -0.34 -1.01
C ILE A 129 10.98 -0.11 -1.61
N ALA A 130 11.38 1.15 -1.79
CA ALA A 130 12.70 1.50 -2.31
C ALA A 130 13.83 0.97 -1.40
N LEU A 131 13.72 1.20 -0.08
CA LEU A 131 14.69 0.77 0.91
C LEU A 131 14.77 -0.77 1.02
N HIS A 132 13.64 -1.47 0.90
CA HIS A 132 13.62 -2.93 0.89
C HIS A 132 14.43 -3.48 -0.30
N GLY A 133 14.26 -2.91 -1.49
CA GLY A 133 15.06 -3.28 -2.67
C GLY A 133 16.56 -3.07 -2.44
N ILE A 134 16.96 -1.94 -1.87
CA ILE A 134 18.36 -1.64 -1.51
C ILE A 134 18.90 -2.68 -0.52
N ARG A 135 18.15 -3.02 0.53
CA ARG A 135 18.56 -4.04 1.51
C ARG A 135 18.69 -5.43 0.89
N CYS A 136 17.80 -5.81 -0.01
CA CYS A 136 17.86 -7.08 -0.73
C CYS A 136 19.05 -7.16 -1.69
N ALA A 137 19.53 -6.03 -2.21
CA ALA A 137 20.70 -5.99 -3.08
C ALA A 137 22.02 -6.26 -2.33
N ASN A 138 22.01 -6.28 -0.99
CA ASN A 138 23.16 -6.60 -0.14
C ASN A 138 24.44 -5.81 -0.53
N LEU A 139 24.27 -4.50 -0.70
CA LEU A 139 25.32 -3.59 -1.16
C LEU A 139 26.36 -3.34 -0.06
N SER A 140 27.61 -3.12 -0.48
CA SER A 140 28.66 -2.58 0.38
C SER A 140 28.86 -1.09 0.12
N PHE A 141 29.50 -0.37 1.05
CA PHE A 141 29.91 1.02 0.84
C PHE A 141 30.74 1.17 -0.45
N GLY A 142 30.45 2.19 -1.26
CA GLY A 142 31.11 2.42 -2.55
C GLY A 142 30.67 1.50 -3.70
N SER A 143 29.59 0.73 -3.52
CA SER A 143 29.02 -0.09 -4.60
C SER A 143 28.54 0.80 -5.75
N ARG A 144 28.81 0.39 -7.00
CA ARG A 144 28.28 1.07 -8.18
C ARG A 144 26.96 0.42 -8.58
N VAL A 145 25.88 1.19 -8.53
CA VAL A 145 24.52 0.71 -8.81
C VAL A 145 23.93 1.45 -10.00
N VAL A 146 23.24 0.73 -10.88
CA VAL A 146 22.44 1.33 -11.96
C VAL A 146 20.96 1.14 -11.62
N VAL A 147 20.22 2.25 -11.56
CA VAL A 147 18.76 2.23 -11.37
C VAL A 147 18.08 2.24 -12.74
N MET A 148 17.43 1.13 -13.08
CA MET A 148 16.70 0.98 -14.34
C MET A 148 15.25 1.44 -14.18
N GLY A 149 14.94 2.60 -14.76
CA GLY A 149 13.63 3.25 -14.67
C GLY A 149 13.60 4.36 -13.63
N LEU A 150 13.33 5.58 -14.07
CA LEU A 150 13.35 6.80 -13.24
C LEU A 150 11.95 7.36 -13.01
N GLY A 151 10.99 6.46 -12.75
CA GLY A 151 9.70 6.85 -12.18
C GLY A 151 9.82 7.18 -10.69
N LEU A 152 8.69 7.42 -10.03
CA LEU A 152 8.66 7.85 -8.62
C LEU A 152 9.51 6.96 -7.68
N LEU A 153 9.34 5.64 -7.74
CA LEU A 153 10.15 4.71 -6.95
C LEU A 153 11.63 4.76 -7.34
N GLY A 154 11.94 4.84 -8.63
CA GLY A 154 13.33 4.90 -9.10
C GLY A 154 14.06 6.14 -8.60
N LEU A 155 13.39 7.31 -8.62
CA LEU A 155 13.93 8.55 -8.09
C LEU A 155 14.13 8.51 -6.57
N LEU A 156 13.23 7.87 -5.82
CA LEU A 156 13.42 7.62 -4.39
C LEU A 156 14.61 6.68 -4.15
N THR A 157 14.72 5.61 -4.93
CA THR A 157 15.85 4.67 -4.85
C THR A 157 17.18 5.35 -5.14
N VAL A 158 17.27 6.22 -6.15
CA VAL A 158 18.50 6.99 -6.44
C VAL A 158 18.91 7.85 -5.25
N GLN A 159 17.97 8.62 -4.68
CA GLN A 159 18.25 9.48 -3.52
C GLN A 159 18.71 8.65 -2.31
N MET A 160 18.06 7.51 -2.06
CA MET A 160 18.42 6.61 -0.97
C MET A 160 19.78 5.94 -1.19
N LEU A 161 20.13 5.54 -2.42
CA LEU A 161 21.45 4.97 -2.75
C LEU A 161 22.57 6.00 -2.57
N GLN A 162 22.34 7.26 -2.97
CA GLN A 162 23.29 8.35 -2.73
C GLN A 162 23.52 8.56 -1.23
N ALA A 163 22.45 8.58 -0.43
CA ALA A 163 22.55 8.66 1.03
C ALA A 163 23.20 7.42 1.66
N TYR A 164 23.07 6.25 1.03
CA TYR A 164 23.70 4.98 1.44
C TYR A 164 25.21 4.92 1.11
N GLY A 165 25.73 5.87 0.34
CA GLY A 165 27.15 5.93 -0.04
C GLY A 165 27.50 5.07 -1.26
N CYS A 166 26.54 4.88 -2.18
CA CYS A 166 26.76 4.30 -3.50
C CYS A 166 26.98 5.40 -4.56
#